data_AF-A0A4S4HE06-F1
#
_entry.id   AF-A0A4S4HE06-F1
#
_cell.length_a   1.000
_cell.length_b   1.000
_cell.length_c   1.000
_cell.angle_alpha   90.00
_cell.angle_beta   90.00
_cell.angle_gamma   90.00
#
_symmetry.space_group_name_H-M   'P 1'
#
loop_
_entity.id
_entity.type
_entity.pdbx_description
1 polymer ?
#
loop_
_entity_poly.entity_id
_entity_poly.type
_entity_poly.pdbx_seq_one_letter_code
_entity_poly.pdbx_strand_id
1 'polypeptide(L)'
;MKVLKNSCIAIGANIIFCIALYIYNAYMYELIYPVPGRFSTEDTIRDLTYIFFAFITPLTIGVTFSIRSLRKEECIKILLIPNLIFSLIFLTLAGGFFILFSLVEIYLFIYSLTL
;
A
#
# COMPACT_ATOMS: atom_id res chain seq x y z
N MET A 1 6.44 25.45 -14.32
CA MET A 1 7.18 24.32 -13.71
C MET A 1 6.49 23.63 -12.52
N LYS A 2 5.59 24.27 -11.75
CA LYS A 2 4.92 23.60 -10.60
C LYS A 2 4.05 22.38 -10.97
N VAL A 3 3.49 22.35 -12.18
CA VAL A 3 2.60 21.26 -12.63
C VAL A 3 3.39 20.03 -13.06
N LEU A 4 4.45 20.22 -13.86
CA LEU A 4 5.43 19.17 -14.17
C LEU A 4 5.99 18.52 -12.88
N LYS A 5 6.27 19.33 -11.85
CA LYS A 5 6.69 18.84 -10.53
C LYS A 5 5.65 17.90 -9.90
N ASN A 6 4.36 18.21 -9.99
CA ASN A 6 3.31 17.35 -9.42
C ASN A 6 3.18 16.03 -10.19
N SER A 7 3.28 16.06 -11.52
CA SER A 7 3.27 14.86 -12.35
C SER A 7 4.45 13.94 -12.02
N CYS A 8 5.65 14.52 -11.85
CA CYS A 8 6.84 13.77 -11.43
C CYS A 8 6.69 13.19 -10.02
N ILE A 9 6.09 13.93 -9.07
CA ILE A 9 5.83 13.41 -7.72
C ILE A 9 4.85 12.23 -7.77
N ALA A 10 3.80 12.32 -8.59
CA ALA A 10 2.82 11.26 -8.73
C ALA A 10 3.42 9.95 -9.29
N ILE A 11 4.26 10.07 -10.32
CA ILE A 11 4.95 8.93 -10.92
C ILE A 11 6.00 8.38 -9.95
N GLY A 12 6.80 9.26 -9.34
CA GLY A 12 7.81 8.88 -8.36
C GLY A 12 7.24 8.12 -7.16
N ALA A 13 6.07 8.53 -6.67
CA ALA A 13 5.39 7.83 -5.58
C ALA A 13 4.99 6.40 -5.95
N ASN A 14 4.50 6.17 -7.18
CA ASN A 14 4.20 4.82 -7.65
C ASN A 14 5.46 3.97 -7.88
N ILE A 15 6.57 4.58 -8.29
CA ILE A 15 7.87 3.86 -8.39
C ILE A 15 8.32 3.42 -7.00
N ILE A 16 8.25 4.29 -5.99
CA ILE A 16 8.56 3.93 -4.58
C ILE A 16 7.68 2.78 -4.10
N PHE A 17 6.38 2.85 -4.38
CA PHE A 17 5.45 1.75 -4.09
C PHE A 17 5.88 0.44 -4.75
N CYS A 18 6.20 0.45 -6.05
CA CYS A 18 6.62 -0.75 -6.78
C CYS A 18 7.90 -1.36 -6.20
N ILE A 19 8.88 -0.53 -5.82
CA ILE A 19 10.11 -0.99 -5.17
C ILE A 19 9.79 -1.63 -3.81
N ALA A 20 8.97 -0.96 -3.00
CA ALA A 20 8.55 -1.50 -1.70
C ALA A 20 7.81 -2.83 -1.84
N LEU A 21 6.92 -2.96 -2.84
CA LEU A 21 6.18 -4.18 -3.13
C LEU A 21 7.11 -5.30 -3.61
N TYR A 22 8.10 -4.97 -4.42
CA TYR A 22 9.12 -5.93 -4.85
C TYR A 22 9.94 -6.45 -3.67
N ILE A 23 10.45 -5.55 -2.81
CA ILE A 23 11.18 -5.92 -1.60
C ILE A 23 10.29 -6.82 -0.72
N TYR A 24 9.04 -6.42 -0.49
CA TYR A 24 8.11 -7.20 0.30
C TYR A 24 7.90 -8.61 -0.27
N ASN A 25 7.69 -8.75 -1.58
CA ASN A 25 7.53 -10.06 -2.21
C ASN A 25 8.82 -10.90 -2.22
N ALA A 26 9.98 -10.27 -2.40
CA ALA A 26 11.27 -10.95 -2.41
C ALA A 26 11.68 -11.47 -1.03
N TYR A 27 11.39 -10.69 0.03
CA TYR A 27 11.76 -10.99 1.41
C TYR A 27 10.60 -11.51 2.26
N MET A 28 9.44 -11.75 1.68
CA MET A 28 8.25 -12.30 2.34
C MET A 28 8.53 -13.63 3.07
N TYR A 29 9.50 -14.42 2.58
CA TYR A 29 9.95 -15.65 3.24
C TYR A 29 10.82 -15.43 4.49
N GLU A 30 11.48 -14.27 4.63
CA GLU A 30 12.39 -13.99 5.76
C GLU A 30 11.85 -12.94 6.74
N LEU A 31 10.97 -12.03 6.29
CA LEU A 31 10.35 -11.00 7.14
C LEU A 31 9.05 -11.46 7.82
N ILE A 32 8.30 -12.37 7.19
CA ILE A 32 6.87 -12.61 7.48
C ILE A 32 6.53 -14.10 7.62
N TYR A 33 7.47 -15.05 7.50
CA TYR A 33 7.13 -16.41 7.93
C TYR A 33 7.11 -16.46 9.45
N PRO A 34 5.93 -16.64 10.09
CA PRO A 34 5.90 -17.03 11.47
C PRO A 34 6.59 -18.38 11.53
N VAL A 35 7.79 -18.42 12.10
CA VAL A 35 8.36 -19.68 12.56
C VAL A 35 7.29 -20.29 13.47
N PRO A 36 6.82 -21.53 13.22
CA PRO A 36 5.78 -22.12 14.05
C PRO A 36 6.21 -22.06 15.52
N GLY A 37 5.45 -21.32 16.34
CA GLY A 37 5.80 -20.99 17.74
C GLY A 37 6.20 -19.53 18.02
N ARG A 38 6.21 -18.65 17.01
CA ARG A 38 6.65 -17.25 17.13
C ARG A 38 5.62 -16.21 16.67
N PHE A 39 4.33 -16.51 16.74
CA PHE A 39 3.28 -15.49 16.56
C PHE A 39 3.28 -14.55 17.77
N SER A 40 4.10 -13.50 17.71
CA SER A 40 4.09 -12.41 18.67
C SER A 40 3.28 -11.25 18.12
N THR A 41 2.56 -10.53 18.97
CA THR A 41 1.85 -9.30 18.60
C THR A 41 2.78 -8.23 18.01
N GLU A 42 4.08 -8.29 18.31
CA GLU A 42 5.11 -7.40 17.75
C GLU A 42 5.32 -7.63 16.24
N ASP A 43 5.28 -8.87 15.76
CA ASP A 43 5.44 -9.17 14.34
C ASP A 43 4.25 -8.64 13.52
N THR A 44 3.03 -8.80 14.05
CA THR A 44 1.81 -8.24 13.43
C THR A 44 1.85 -6.72 13.33
N ILE A 45 2.28 -6.02 14.39
CA ILE A 45 2.39 -4.55 14.40
C ILE A 45 3.45 -4.07 13.40
N ARG A 46 4.58 -4.78 13.29
CA ARG A 46 5.65 -4.46 12.34
C ARG A 46 5.15 -4.57 10.90
N ASP A 47 4.44 -5.65 10.58
CA ASP A 47 3.89 -5.87 9.23
C ASP A 47 2.82 -4.82 8.89
N LEU A 48 1.97 -4.48 9.85
CA LEU A 48 0.99 -3.40 9.71
C LEU A 48 1.66 -2.06 9.40
N THR A 49 2.70 -1.74 10.17
CA THR A 49 3.47 -0.50 10.04
C THR A 49 4.12 -0.43 8.66
N TYR A 50 4.73 -1.54 8.20
CA TYR A 50 5.32 -1.62 6.88
C TYR A 50 4.28 -1.41 5.78
N ILE A 51 3.13 -2.10 5.83
CA ILE A 51 2.06 -1.93 4.84
C ILE A 51 1.57 -0.47 4.82
N PHE A 52 1.39 0.16 5.97
CA PHE A 52 0.88 1.53 6.05
C PHE A 52 1.86 2.57 5.48
N PHE A 53 3.13 2.51 5.88
CA PHE A 53 4.14 3.48 5.46
C PHE A 53 4.71 3.19 4.07
N ALA A 54 4.98 1.92 3.77
CA ALA A 54 5.63 1.53 2.51
C ALA A 54 4.63 1.38 1.35
N PHE A 55 3.35 1.06 1.63
CA PHE A 55 2.34 0.89 0.58
C PHE A 55 1.30 2.01 0.54
N ILE A 56 0.53 2.18 1.63
CA ILE A 56 -0.62 3.10 1.64
C ILE A 56 -0.19 4.55 1.41
N THR A 57 0.89 4.97 2.07
CA THR A 57 1.41 6.35 1.95
C THR A 57 1.81 6.70 0.50
N PRO A 58 2.71 5.96 -0.18
CA PRO A 58 3.06 6.29 -1.56
C PRO A 58 1.88 6.18 -2.53
N LEU A 59 0.97 5.22 -2.36
CA LEU A 59 -0.25 5.14 -3.18
C LEU A 59 -1.14 6.38 -3.01
N THR A 60 -1.34 6.84 -1.77
CA THR A 60 -2.14 8.03 -1.47
C THR A 60 -1.52 9.31 -2.04
N ILE A 61 -0.19 9.42 -1.98
CA ILE A 61 0.56 10.50 -2.64
C ILE A 61 0.36 10.42 -4.16
N GLY A 62 0.52 9.23 -4.76
CA GLY A 62 0.31 8.97 -6.18
C GLY A 62 -1.07 9.43 -6.65
N VAL A 63 -2.13 9.05 -5.93
CA VAL A 63 -3.52 9.50 -6.21
C VAL A 63 -3.65 11.01 -6.11
N THR A 64 -3.22 11.60 -4.99
CA THR A 64 -3.41 13.04 -4.70
C THR A 64 -2.73 13.92 -5.74
N PHE A 65 -1.48 13.60 -6.09
CA PHE A 65 -0.71 14.36 -7.07
C PHE A 65 -1.16 14.07 -8.50
N SER A 66 -1.66 12.87 -8.81
CA SER A 66 -2.25 12.58 -10.12
C SER A 66 -3.52 13.40 -10.35
N ILE A 67 -4.46 13.43 -9.40
CA ILE A 67 -5.69 14.22 -9.49
C ILE A 67 -5.38 15.71 -9.62
N ARG A 68 -4.46 16.23 -8.80
CA ARG A 68 -4.04 17.64 -8.86
C ARG A 68 -3.44 18.03 -10.20
N SER A 69 -2.71 17.12 -10.85
CA SER A 69 -2.07 17.36 -12.15
C SER A 69 -3.07 17.24 -13.29
N LEU A 70 -3.95 16.24 -13.26
CA LEU A 70 -5.02 16.03 -14.26
C LEU A 70 -6.02 17.18 -14.32
N ARG A 71 -6.28 17.87 -13.20
CA ARG A 71 -7.13 19.07 -13.17
C ARG A 71 -6.49 20.30 -13.82
N LYS A 72 -5.18 20.30 -14.07
CA LYS A 72 -4.42 21.49 -14.49
C LYS A 72 -3.82 21.38 -15.90
N GLU A 73 -3.54 20.18 -16.41
CA GLU A 73 -2.90 19.99 -17.71
C GLU A 73 -3.52 18.84 -18.51
N GLU A 74 -3.71 19.05 -19.81
CA GLU A 74 -4.23 18.02 -20.73
C GLU A 74 -3.12 17.18 -21.37
N CYS A 75 -1.92 17.73 -21.56
CA CYS A 75 -0.86 17.09 -22.34
C CYS A 75 -0.26 15.83 -21.73
N ILE A 76 -0.37 15.62 -20.40
CA ILE A 76 0.23 14.47 -19.70
C ILE A 76 -0.84 13.46 -19.24
N LYS A 77 -2.10 13.62 -19.68
CA LYS A 77 -3.23 12.74 -19.31
C LYS A 77 -2.95 11.27 -19.61
N ILE A 78 -2.28 10.98 -20.73
CA ILE A 78 -1.93 9.60 -21.16
C ILE A 78 -1.09 8.86 -20.11
N LEU A 79 -0.21 9.56 -19.39
CA LEU A 79 0.67 8.96 -18.37
C LEU A 79 0.04 9.01 -16.98
N LEU A 80 -0.69 10.08 -16.67
CA LEU A 80 -1.31 10.31 -15.36
C LEU A 80 -2.56 9.47 -15.11
N ILE A 81 -3.36 9.18 -16.15
CA ILE A 81 -4.57 8.35 -16.00
C ILE A 81 -4.21 6.90 -15.62
N PRO A 82 -3.29 6.21 -16.31
CA PRO A 82 -2.84 4.89 -15.89
C PRO A 82 -2.20 4.91 -14.51
N ASN A 83 -1.40 5.96 -14.20
CA ASN A 83 -0.78 6.11 -12.88
C ASN A 83 -1.82 6.20 -11.77
N LEU A 84 -2.91 6.95 -11.98
CA LEU A 84 -4.01 7.08 -11.04
C LEU A 84 -4.79 5.76 -10.89
N ILE A 85 -5.13 5.10 -12.00
CA ILE A 85 -5.84 3.82 -11.99
C ILE A 85 -5.02 2.77 -11.25
N PHE A 86 -3.73 2.69 -11.54
CA PHE A 86 -2.78 1.82 -10.84
C PHE A 86 -2.82 2.06 -9.33
N SER A 87 -2.68 3.32 -8.89
CA SER A 87 -2.70 3.63 -7.45
C SER A 87 -4.03 3.25 -6.79
N LEU A 88 -5.16 3.49 -7.47
CA LEU A 88 -6.48 3.16 -6.93
C LEU A 88 -6.72 1.65 -6.80
N ILE A 89 -6.28 0.86 -7.79
CA ILE A 89 -6.38 -0.60 -7.75
C ILE A 89 -5.59 -1.12 -6.55
N PHE A 90 -4.32 -0.72 -6.43
CA PHE A 90 -3.47 -1.21 -5.33
C PHE A 90 -3.93 -0.71 -3.96
N LEU A 91 -4.48 0.50 -3.87
CA LEU A 91 -5.06 1.00 -2.61
C LEU A 91 -6.29 0.20 -2.20
N THR A 92 -7.14 -0.17 -3.16
CA THR A 92 -8.32 -1.01 -2.91
C THR A 92 -7.92 -2.42 -2.49
N LEU A 93 -6.90 -3.00 -3.15
CA LEU A 93 -6.37 -4.32 -2.78
C LEU A 93 -5.71 -4.30 -1.40
N ALA A 94 -4.88 -3.31 -1.11
CA ALA A 94 -4.22 -3.17 0.19
C ALA A 94 -5.23 -2.94 1.31
N GLY A 95 -6.24 -2.09 1.09
CA GLY A 95 -7.33 -1.86 2.05
C GLY A 95 -8.22 -3.10 2.23
N GLY A 96 -8.55 -3.81 1.15
CA GLY A 96 -9.33 -5.05 1.21
C GLY A 96 -8.62 -6.16 1.97
N PHE A 97 -7.31 -6.33 1.73
CA PHE A 97 -6.47 -7.27 2.47
C PHE A 97 -6.43 -6.94 3.96
N PHE A 98 -6.31 -5.66 4.30
CA PHE A 98 -6.30 -5.20 5.69
C PHE A 98 -7.61 -5.51 6.44
N ILE A 99 -8.76 -5.26 5.82
CA ILE A 99 -10.07 -5.56 6.39
C ILE A 99 -10.23 -7.06 6.62
N LEU A 100 -9.83 -7.88 5.64
CA LEU A 100 -9.90 -9.33 5.74
C LEU A 100 -9.02 -9.86 6.88
N PHE A 101 -7.78 -9.36 6.99
CA PHE A 101 -6.86 -9.73 8.05
C PHE A 101 -7.41 -9.38 9.43
N SER A 102 -7.93 -8.15 9.59
CA SER A 102 -8.55 -7.69 10.84
C SER A 102 -9.77 -8.55 11.24
N LEU A 103 -10.59 -8.95 10.26
CA LEU A 103 -11.74 -9.83 10.51
C LEU A 103 -11.32 -11.22 11.00
N VAL A 104 -10.26 -11.79 10.42
CA VAL A 104 -9.71 -13.08 10.86
C VAL A 104 -9.15 -12.98 12.28
N GLU A 105 -8.44 -11.91 12.60
CA GLU A 105 -7.86 -11.69 13.92
C GLU A 105 -8.95 -11.54 15.00
N ILE A 106 -10.01 -10.76 14.71
CA ILE A 106 -11.18 -10.62 15.59
C ILE A 106 -11.89 -11.97 15.78
N TYR A 107 -12.07 -12.74 14.71
CA TYR A 107 -12.70 -14.07 14.79
C TYR A 107 -11.90 -15.02 15.70
N LEU A 108 -10.58 -15.06 15.55
CA LEU A 108 -9.69 -15.88 16.41
C LEU A 108 -9.73 -15.42 17.87
N PHE A 109 -9.75 -14.10 18.13
CA PHE A 109 -9.87 -13.56 19.47
C PHE A 109 -11.19 -13.97 20.15
N ILE A 110 -12.32 -13.83 19.45
CA ILE A 110 -13.64 -14.24 19.97
C ILE A 110 -13.66 -15.75 20.27
N TYR A 111 -13.14 -16.57 19.35
CA TYR A 111 -13.09 -18.02 19.52
C TYR A 111 -12.28 -18.42 20.77
N SER A 112 -11.15 -17.74 21.03
CA SER A 112 -10.33 -17.98 22.21
C SER A 112 -11.00 -17.61 23.54
N LEU A 113 -11.97 -16.68 23.53
CA LEU A 113 -12.72 -16.28 24.72
C LEU A 113 -13.87 -17.24 25.06
N THR A 114 -14.34 -18.00 24.07
CA THR A 114 -15.47 -18.93 24.19
C THR A 114 -15.06 -20.37 24.54
N LEU A 115 -13.76 -20.64 24.67
CA LEU A 115 -13.18 -21.94 25.01
C LEU A 115 -12.62 -21.91 26.45
#